data_AF-A0A1L8EWV6-F1
#
_entry.id   AF-A0A1L8EWV6-F1
#
_cell.length_a   1.000
_cell.length_b   1.000
_cell.length_c   1.000
_cell.angle_alpha   90.00
_cell.angle_beta   90.00
_cell.angle_gamma   90.00
#
_symmetry.space_group_name_H-M   'P 1'
#
loop_
_entity.id
_entity.type
_entity.pdbx_description
1 polymer ?
#
loop_
_entity_poly.entity_id
_entity_poly.type
_entity_poly.pdbx_seq_one_letter_code
_entity_poly.pdbx_strand_id
1 'polypeptide(L)'
;MKMASDSHAGLQLSYSFTPLPHSLKQNHGITGSHAQAGTRSCNKNPVNSREPPGLRNELQFREKPLANTKRPRKCGSARPTESKMLNRENNKCGKEYLLISPGYTMIRSKDHIEVMLEERLFRDTLSAGIKSPPATRQTEEGSSRGRERTVKKKDSWLMNRQDIVEDLQEQIAKLTSLLDQETKEHRNTEIRLNKEIEEMATQLQKKNEEDIRILQQKYSNDLQALQEQSNSRLAQEKADAEQRLEELQKDYDFLKGSFSTYKESLCEEINESWAQKEVTWKEAFEEEKVRALSKQKQELRYLLENEKKEVWRQAQEELQMVQESHQKQVNEVWGKYKEAKQEFHKLNIVKENLQAEITENKRIISSQHLEAQKVRRESEMLKSQLDHLRKQSHLRASKVEAQFKQRIITLTNENSDLRRRLITKSEQLFNERNRDDVGTMYLNTAGN
;
A
#
# COMPACT_ATOMS: atom_id res chain seq x y z
N MET A 1 38.90 -8.84 9.09
CA MET A 1 39.79 -7.72 8.73
C MET A 1 40.23 -7.87 7.27
N LYS A 2 39.54 -7.17 6.37
CA LYS A 2 40.00 -6.83 5.02
C LYS A 2 39.31 -5.52 4.68
N MET A 3 40.10 -4.46 4.65
CA MET A 3 39.69 -3.10 4.27
C MET A 3 39.61 -3.06 2.74
N ALA A 4 38.50 -2.60 2.19
CA ALA A 4 38.39 -2.21 0.79
C ALA A 4 37.82 -0.79 0.77
N SER A 5 38.68 0.12 0.40
CA SER A 5 38.41 1.53 0.13
C SER A 5 38.00 1.65 -1.32
N ASP A 6 36.90 2.35 -1.63
CA ASP A 6 36.69 2.87 -2.98
C ASP A 6 35.87 4.16 -3.00
N SER A 7 36.60 5.25 -3.25
CA SER A 7 36.39 6.23 -4.32
C SER A 7 35.04 6.97 -4.41
N HIS A 8 35.01 8.15 -3.80
CA HIS A 8 34.05 9.23 -4.05
C HIS A 8 34.33 9.93 -5.39
N ALA A 9 33.35 9.91 -6.31
CA ALA A 9 33.28 10.83 -7.44
C ALA A 9 32.54 12.11 -7.01
N GLY A 10 33.27 13.22 -6.94
CA GLY A 10 32.73 14.54 -6.64
C GLY A 10 32.14 15.20 -7.89
N LEU A 11 30.83 15.45 -7.87
CA LEU A 11 30.17 16.39 -8.79
C LEU A 11 30.10 17.76 -8.10
N GLN A 12 30.95 18.69 -8.54
CA GLN A 12 30.82 20.10 -8.19
C GLN A 12 29.70 20.72 -9.04
N LEU A 13 28.56 21.05 -8.41
CA LEU A 13 27.61 22.01 -8.95
C LEU A 13 27.99 23.41 -8.47
N SER A 14 28.46 24.25 -9.38
CA SER A 14 28.64 25.69 -9.17
C SER A 14 27.28 26.41 -9.24
N TYR A 15 26.82 26.96 -8.12
CA TYR A 15 25.69 27.91 -8.08
C TYR A 15 26.23 29.33 -8.20
N SER A 16 25.89 30.03 -9.29
CA SER A 16 26.11 31.47 -9.45
C SER A 16 24.92 32.25 -8.90
N PHE A 17 25.17 33.07 -7.87
CA PHE A 17 24.18 33.94 -7.24
C PHE A 17 24.14 35.30 -7.98
N THR A 18 23.03 35.62 -8.64
CA THR A 18 22.75 36.96 -9.16
C THR A 18 21.95 37.76 -8.13
N PRO A 19 22.34 38.98 -7.74
CA PRO A 19 21.53 39.83 -6.86
C PRO A 19 20.55 40.70 -7.67
N LEU A 20 19.30 40.75 -7.24
CA LEU A 20 18.30 41.75 -7.65
C LEU A 20 18.09 42.79 -6.53
N PRO A 21 17.69 44.03 -6.88
CA PRO A 21 17.96 45.21 -6.06
C PRO A 21 16.88 45.50 -5.03
N HIS A 22 17.32 46.17 -3.96
CA HIS A 22 16.48 46.79 -2.94
C HIS A 22 15.66 47.96 -3.50
N SER A 23 14.37 48.00 -3.16
CA SER A 23 13.60 49.25 -3.10
C SER A 23 12.98 49.40 -1.72
N LEU A 24 13.57 50.29 -0.92
CA LEU A 24 12.93 50.94 0.22
C LEU A 24 11.72 51.76 -0.25
N LYS A 25 10.57 51.61 0.41
CA LYS A 25 9.68 52.74 0.73
C LYS A 25 9.05 52.52 2.11
N GLN A 26 9.39 53.45 3.01
CA GLN A 26 8.76 53.68 4.30
C GLN A 26 7.45 54.48 4.15
N ASN A 27 6.67 54.49 5.25
CA ASN A 27 5.65 55.48 5.67
C ASN A 27 4.23 55.25 5.10
N HIS A 28 3.11 55.36 5.85
CA HIS A 28 2.73 55.69 7.23
C HIS A 28 1.51 54.81 7.58
N GLY A 29 1.25 54.35 8.81
CA GLY A 29 0.63 55.12 9.90
C GLY A 29 -0.91 55.02 9.87
N ILE A 30 -1.51 54.93 11.08
CA ILE A 30 -2.92 55.22 11.45
C ILE A 30 -3.83 54.01 11.78
N THR A 31 -3.92 53.78 13.09
CA THR A 31 -5.08 53.52 13.98
C THR A 31 -6.34 52.78 13.47
N GLY A 32 -6.87 51.92 14.36
CA GLY A 32 -8.30 51.97 14.69
C GLY A 32 -9.07 50.66 14.55
N SER A 33 -9.33 50.04 15.71
CA SER A 33 -10.58 49.38 16.14
C SER A 33 -11.66 49.09 15.09
N HIS A 34 -12.17 47.87 15.00
CA HIS A 34 -13.44 47.45 15.63
C HIS A 34 -13.78 45.99 15.27
N ALA A 35 -14.37 45.29 16.23
CA ALA A 35 -14.99 43.99 16.02
C ALA A 35 -16.31 44.15 15.24
N GLN A 36 -16.67 43.15 14.43
CA GLN A 36 -18.01 42.55 14.50
C GLN A 36 -18.11 41.27 13.67
N ALA A 37 -18.82 40.31 14.26
CA ALA A 37 -19.22 39.05 13.71
C ALA A 37 -20.18 39.22 12.52
N GLY A 38 -20.06 38.33 11.54
CA GLY A 38 -21.00 38.16 10.45
C GLY A 38 -21.02 36.70 10.02
N THR A 39 -21.89 35.91 10.64
CA THR A 39 -22.33 34.60 10.15
C THR A 39 -23.43 34.79 9.10
N ARG A 40 -23.39 33.95 8.05
CA ARG A 40 -24.33 33.70 6.92
C ARG A 40 -23.54 33.73 5.61
N SER A 41 -23.79 32.93 4.59
CA SER A 41 -24.83 31.96 4.28
C SER A 41 -24.34 31.19 3.04
N CYS A 42 -24.83 29.95 2.92
CA CYS A 42 -24.75 29.06 1.77
C CYS A 42 -24.86 29.77 0.40
N ASN A 43 -24.06 29.37 -0.60
CA ASN A 43 -24.58 28.62 -1.76
C ASN A 43 -23.53 28.30 -2.85
N LYS A 44 -23.76 27.13 -3.47
CA LYS A 44 -23.52 26.76 -4.88
C LYS A 44 -22.12 26.31 -5.32
N ASN A 45 -22.07 24.99 -5.51
CA ASN A 45 -21.34 24.27 -6.57
C ASN A 45 -21.30 25.03 -7.90
N PRO A 46 -20.24 24.80 -8.69
CA PRO A 46 -20.50 24.24 -10.00
C PRO A 46 -19.62 23.03 -10.34
N VAL A 47 -20.30 22.08 -10.96
CA VAL A 47 -19.83 21.06 -11.89
C VAL A 47 -18.58 21.51 -12.65
N ASN A 48 -17.52 20.68 -12.65
CA ASN A 48 -16.60 20.66 -13.78
C ASN A 48 -15.99 19.26 -13.97
N SER A 49 -16.50 18.60 -15.00
CA SER A 49 -16.00 17.37 -15.59
C SER A 49 -14.65 17.64 -16.28
N ARG A 50 -13.59 16.93 -15.87
CA ARG A 50 -12.35 16.79 -16.66
C ARG A 50 -11.72 15.41 -16.41
N GLU A 51 -12.08 14.46 -17.26
CA GLU A 51 -11.20 13.41 -17.79
C GLU A 51 -10.45 13.98 -19.02
N PRO A 52 -9.44 13.31 -19.65
CA PRO A 52 -8.50 12.24 -19.25
C PRO A 52 -7.03 12.67 -19.63
N PRO A 53 -5.96 11.82 -19.71
CA PRO A 53 -5.83 10.72 -20.70
C PRO A 53 -5.26 9.39 -20.14
N GLY A 54 -5.58 8.32 -20.84
CA GLY A 54 -5.20 6.96 -20.50
C GLY A 54 -3.70 6.67 -20.53
N LEU A 55 -3.27 5.82 -19.59
CA LEU A 55 -2.03 5.06 -19.68
C LEU A 55 -2.39 3.59 -19.88
N ARG A 56 -2.38 3.23 -21.16
CA ARG A 56 -2.38 1.87 -21.70
C ARG A 56 -1.03 1.24 -21.36
N ASN A 57 -0.94 0.49 -20.25
CA ASN A 57 0.18 -0.41 -20.02
C ASN A 57 -0.25 -1.83 -20.38
N GLU A 58 0.20 -2.27 -21.56
CA GLU A 58 0.27 -3.66 -21.94
C GLU A 58 1.20 -4.40 -20.98
N LEU A 59 0.62 -5.19 -20.07
CA LEU A 59 1.33 -6.31 -19.47
C LEU A 59 1.14 -7.52 -20.39
N GLN A 60 2.12 -7.69 -21.26
CA GLN A 60 2.34 -8.91 -22.03
C GLN A 60 2.44 -10.08 -21.05
N PHE A 61 1.42 -10.95 -21.08
CA PHE A 61 1.50 -12.29 -20.53
C PHE A 61 2.59 -13.03 -21.28
N ARG A 62 3.76 -13.17 -20.65
CA ARG A 62 4.82 -14.03 -21.13
C ARG A 62 4.52 -15.46 -20.67
N GLU A 63 3.67 -16.15 -21.42
CA GLU A 63 3.59 -17.60 -21.33
C GLU A 63 4.95 -18.19 -21.74
N LYS A 64 5.59 -18.90 -20.81
CA LYS A 64 6.64 -19.88 -21.14
C LYS A 64 6.16 -21.25 -20.69
N PRO A 65 6.31 -22.28 -21.54
CA PRO A 65 5.87 -23.63 -21.25
C PRO A 65 6.94 -24.34 -20.42
N LEU A 66 6.51 -25.05 -19.38
CA LEU A 66 7.32 -26.10 -18.77
C LEU A 66 6.54 -27.41 -18.90
N ALA A 67 7.04 -28.21 -19.83
CA ALA A 67 6.64 -29.57 -20.05
C ALA A 67 7.06 -30.46 -18.88
N ASN A 68 6.19 -31.43 -18.63
CA ASN A 68 6.47 -32.83 -18.36
C ASN A 68 6.83 -33.35 -16.96
N THR A 69 6.07 -34.41 -16.65
CA THR A 69 6.29 -35.54 -15.73
C THR A 69 5.71 -35.32 -14.33
N LYS A 70 4.85 -36.18 -13.75
CA LYS A 70 4.57 -37.61 -13.98
C LYS A 70 3.10 -37.90 -13.65
N ARG A 71 2.43 -38.67 -14.51
CA ARG A 71 1.24 -39.44 -14.14
C ARG A 71 1.63 -40.61 -13.25
N PRO A 72 0.79 -41.00 -12.28
CA PRO A 72 0.59 -42.39 -11.96
C PRO A 72 -0.81 -42.82 -12.44
N ARG A 73 -0.83 -43.74 -13.40
CA ARG A 73 -1.94 -44.68 -13.54
C ARG A 73 -1.77 -45.73 -12.45
N LYS A 74 -2.80 -45.96 -11.64
CA LYS A 74 -3.09 -47.28 -11.10
C LYS A 74 -4.58 -47.41 -10.80
N CYS A 75 -5.21 -48.32 -11.54
CA CYS A 75 -6.46 -48.96 -11.18
C CYS A 75 -6.29 -49.64 -9.81
N GLY A 76 -7.30 -49.50 -8.97
CA GLY A 76 -7.42 -50.19 -7.68
C GLY A 76 -8.89 -50.27 -7.31
N SER A 77 -9.55 -51.31 -7.82
CA SER A 77 -10.80 -51.82 -7.30
C SER A 77 -10.61 -52.27 -5.85
N ALA A 78 -11.51 -51.88 -4.94
CA ALA A 78 -12.02 -52.73 -3.85
C ALA A 78 -13.06 -51.98 -2.99
N ARG A 79 -14.34 -52.33 -3.17
CA ARG A 79 -15.21 -52.72 -2.05
C ARG A 79 -15.49 -54.21 -2.23
N PRO A 80 -15.65 -54.96 -1.14
CA PRO A 80 -16.82 -55.81 -1.10
C PRO A 80 -17.53 -55.76 0.25
N THR A 81 -18.82 -55.45 0.20
CA THR A 81 -19.81 -55.77 1.20
C THR A 81 -20.03 -57.27 1.22
N GLU A 82 -19.98 -57.88 2.40
CA GLU A 82 -20.32 -59.28 2.63
C GLU A 82 -21.81 -59.54 2.40
N SER A 83 -22.13 -60.49 1.52
CA SER A 83 -23.19 -61.48 1.74
C SER A 83 -23.15 -62.58 0.68
N LYS A 84 -22.86 -63.80 1.17
CA LYS A 84 -23.37 -65.11 0.70
C LYS A 84 -23.20 -65.46 -0.80
N MET A 85 -22.30 -66.40 -1.09
CA MET A 85 -22.64 -67.81 -1.40
C MET A 85 -21.50 -68.55 -2.12
N LEU A 86 -21.22 -69.76 -1.60
CA LEU A 86 -20.80 -70.99 -2.28
C LEU A 86 -19.52 -70.99 -3.15
N ASN A 87 -18.46 -71.51 -2.53
CA ASN A 87 -17.68 -72.68 -2.95
C ASN A 87 -17.55 -72.93 -4.47
N ARG A 88 -16.38 -72.62 -5.01
CA ARG A 88 -15.91 -73.26 -6.26
C ARG A 88 -14.38 -73.26 -6.32
N GLU A 89 -13.77 -74.20 -5.58
CA GLU A 89 -12.41 -74.64 -5.90
C GLU A 89 -12.46 -75.78 -6.91
N ASN A 90 -11.65 -75.62 -7.95
CA ASN A 90 -11.55 -76.47 -9.12
C ASN A 90 -10.89 -77.81 -8.78
N ASN A 91 -11.68 -78.89 -8.78
CA ASN A 91 -11.17 -80.22 -9.03
C ASN A 91 -10.82 -80.38 -10.51
N LYS A 92 -9.56 -80.76 -10.76
CA LYS A 92 -9.05 -81.24 -12.04
C LYS A 92 -9.89 -82.43 -12.51
N CYS A 93 -10.33 -82.39 -13.77
CA CYS A 93 -10.92 -83.50 -14.52
C CYS A 93 -12.20 -84.13 -13.92
N GLY A 94 -13.28 -83.36 -13.78
CA GLY A 94 -14.58 -83.88 -13.36
C GLY A 94 -15.48 -84.24 -14.55
N LYS A 95 -15.62 -85.53 -14.86
CA LYS A 95 -16.82 -86.02 -15.57
C LYS A 95 -17.97 -85.96 -14.56
N GLU A 96 -18.97 -85.14 -14.82
CA GLU A 96 -20.14 -84.99 -13.94
C GLU A 96 -21.17 -86.05 -14.32
N TYR A 97 -21.43 -86.99 -13.40
CA TYR A 97 -22.46 -88.02 -13.55
C TYR A 97 -23.75 -87.50 -12.91
N LEU A 98 -24.79 -87.28 -13.71
CA LEU A 98 -26.12 -86.91 -13.22
C LEU A 98 -27.09 -88.09 -13.37
N LEU A 99 -27.71 -88.49 -12.26
CA LEU A 99 -28.83 -89.42 -12.28
C LEU A 99 -30.10 -88.63 -12.62
N ILE A 100 -30.67 -88.87 -13.80
CA ILE A 100 -31.89 -88.15 -14.25
C ILE A 100 -33.14 -88.84 -13.68
N SER A 101 -33.14 -90.17 -13.68
CA SER A 101 -34.24 -91.03 -13.24
C SER A 101 -33.72 -92.46 -13.01
N PRO A 102 -34.43 -93.31 -12.23
CA PRO A 102 -33.99 -94.69 -11.97
C PRO A 102 -33.72 -95.45 -13.28
N GLY A 103 -32.50 -95.96 -13.46
CA GLY A 103 -32.08 -96.67 -14.67
C GLY A 103 -31.51 -95.82 -15.82
N TYR A 104 -31.43 -94.49 -15.66
CA TYR A 104 -30.81 -93.57 -16.65
C TYR A 104 -29.70 -92.74 -16.01
N THR A 105 -28.50 -92.81 -16.59
CA THR A 105 -27.36 -91.98 -16.19
C THR A 105 -26.93 -91.09 -17.34
N MET A 106 -26.71 -89.80 -17.08
CA MET A 106 -26.20 -88.86 -18.06
C MET A 106 -24.81 -88.41 -17.68
N ILE A 107 -23.89 -88.46 -18.65
CA ILE A 107 -22.55 -87.91 -18.55
C ILE A 107 -22.51 -86.66 -19.41
N ARG A 108 -22.25 -85.51 -18.78
CA ARG A 108 -22.11 -84.24 -19.49
C ARG A 108 -20.66 -83.81 -19.50
N SER A 109 -20.12 -83.62 -20.71
CA SER A 109 -18.85 -82.95 -20.95
C SER A 109 -19.08 -81.64 -21.69
N LYS A 110 -18.05 -80.80 -21.82
CA LYS A 110 -18.17 -79.45 -22.39
C LYS A 110 -18.77 -79.45 -23.81
N ASP A 111 -18.48 -80.49 -24.59
CA ASP A 111 -18.84 -80.57 -26.01
C ASP A 111 -19.67 -81.83 -26.37
N HIS A 112 -20.06 -82.65 -25.38
CA HIS A 112 -20.81 -83.90 -25.62
C HIS A 112 -21.71 -84.27 -24.43
N ILE A 113 -22.94 -84.69 -24.73
CA ILE A 113 -23.90 -85.26 -23.78
C ILE A 113 -24.12 -86.72 -24.18
N GLU A 114 -23.82 -87.64 -23.26
CA GLU A 114 -24.05 -89.07 -23.42
C GLU A 114 -25.08 -89.51 -22.38
N VAL A 115 -26.14 -90.20 -22.82
CA VAL A 115 -27.15 -90.79 -21.94
C VAL A 115 -27.02 -92.31 -22.05
N MET A 116 -26.62 -92.96 -20.95
CA MET A 116 -26.51 -94.41 -20.86
C MET A 116 -27.71 -94.96 -20.08
N LEU A 117 -28.44 -95.89 -20.69
CA LEU A 117 -29.38 -96.76 -19.98
C LEU A 117 -28.60 -97.81 -19.20
N GLU A 118 -28.95 -97.99 -17.93
CA GLU A 118 -28.32 -99.00 -17.09
C GLU A 118 -28.71 -100.42 -17.57
N GLU A 119 -27.71 -101.28 -17.81
CA GLU A 119 -27.86 -102.67 -18.31
C GLU A 119 -28.71 -103.61 -17.41
N ARG A 120 -29.17 -103.14 -16.25
CA ARG A 120 -30.05 -103.91 -15.36
C ARG A 120 -31.50 -103.95 -15.85
N LEU A 121 -31.91 -103.06 -16.75
CA LEU A 121 -33.26 -103.06 -17.35
C LEU A 121 -33.49 -104.15 -18.41
N PHE A 122 -32.42 -104.78 -18.92
CA PHE A 122 -32.50 -105.78 -19.99
C PHE A 122 -32.27 -107.22 -19.51
N ARG A 123 -32.25 -107.47 -18.18
CA ARG A 123 -31.87 -108.77 -17.61
C ARG A 123 -33.02 -109.67 -17.11
N ASP A 124 -34.26 -109.39 -17.50
CA ASP A 124 -35.43 -110.20 -17.09
C ASP A 124 -36.15 -110.98 -18.22
N THR A 125 -35.62 -111.00 -19.44
CA THR A 125 -36.28 -111.73 -20.56
C THR A 125 -35.34 -112.50 -21.49
N LEU A 126 -34.33 -113.21 -20.95
CA LEU A 126 -33.62 -114.24 -21.71
C LEU A 126 -33.24 -115.45 -20.83
N SER A 127 -34.25 -116.16 -20.32
CA SER A 127 -34.14 -117.62 -20.23
C SER A 127 -35.15 -118.21 -21.21
N ALA A 128 -34.62 -118.54 -22.38
CA ALA A 128 -35.33 -119.12 -23.50
C ALA A 128 -35.73 -120.56 -23.15
N GLY A 129 -37.03 -120.81 -23.12
CA GLY A 129 -37.65 -122.13 -23.26
C GLY A 129 -38.59 -122.10 -24.45
N ILE A 130 -38.00 -122.13 -25.65
CA ILE A 130 -38.69 -122.19 -26.94
C ILE A 130 -39.51 -123.48 -27.03
N LYS A 131 -40.80 -123.38 -27.40
CA LYS A 131 -41.41 -124.14 -28.52
C LYS A 131 -42.85 -123.67 -28.80
N SER A 132 -42.95 -123.11 -30.00
CA SER A 132 -44.07 -122.73 -30.88
C SER A 132 -45.46 -123.42 -30.76
N PRO A 133 -46.54 -122.75 -31.23
CA PRO A 133 -47.89 -123.30 -31.57
C PRO A 133 -47.85 -124.01 -32.95
N PRO A 134 -48.90 -124.69 -33.53
CA PRO A 134 -50.34 -124.29 -33.56
C PRO A 134 -51.43 -125.41 -33.70
N ALA A 135 -52.69 -124.95 -33.68
CA ALA A 135 -53.92 -125.39 -34.37
C ALA A 135 -54.17 -126.87 -34.79
N THR A 136 -55.43 -127.31 -34.55
CA THR A 136 -56.38 -128.01 -35.47
C THR A 136 -56.98 -129.35 -34.97
N ARG A 137 -58.28 -129.31 -34.62
CA ARG A 137 -59.43 -130.22 -34.90
C ARG A 137 -59.43 -131.75 -34.62
N GLN A 138 -60.66 -132.20 -34.26
CA GLN A 138 -61.32 -133.53 -34.45
C GLN A 138 -60.95 -134.64 -33.45
N THR A 139 -61.75 -135.64 -33.05
CA THR A 139 -63.20 -135.99 -32.90
C THR A 139 -63.16 -137.38 -32.22
N GLU A 140 -64.16 -137.75 -31.38
CA GLU A 140 -64.64 -139.16 -31.12
C GLU A 140 -63.61 -140.21 -30.59
N GLU A 141 -63.88 -141.31 -29.86
CA GLU A 141 -65.00 -142.17 -29.43
C GLU A 141 -64.41 -143.00 -28.22
N GLY A 142 -65.12 -143.31 -27.13
CA GLY A 142 -65.92 -144.54 -26.98
C GLY A 142 -65.35 -145.53 -25.92
N SER A 143 -66.21 -146.43 -25.40
CA SER A 143 -65.95 -147.70 -24.64
C SER A 143 -66.09 -147.65 -23.09
N SER A 144 -66.73 -148.58 -22.33
CA SER A 144 -67.60 -149.76 -22.51
C SER A 144 -67.99 -150.35 -21.12
N ARG A 145 -69.17 -151.02 -20.99
CA ARG A 145 -69.56 -152.21 -20.14
C ARG A 145 -71.06 -152.14 -19.79
N GLY A 146 -71.98 -153.10 -19.97
CA GLY A 146 -71.97 -154.49 -20.48
C GLY A 146 -72.48 -155.51 -19.43
N ARG A 147 -73.71 -156.07 -19.57
CA ARG A 147 -74.19 -157.47 -19.26
C ARG A 147 -75.74 -157.57 -19.19
N GLU A 148 -76.44 -158.29 -20.09
CA GLU A 148 -76.82 -159.75 -20.12
C GLU A 148 -77.93 -160.16 -19.11
N ARG A 149 -79.00 -160.97 -19.36
CA ARG A 149 -79.41 -161.93 -20.41
C ARG A 149 -80.89 -162.40 -20.20
N THR A 150 -81.61 -162.66 -21.31
CA THR A 150 -82.53 -163.79 -21.67
C THR A 150 -83.90 -164.11 -20.99
N VAL A 151 -84.97 -163.90 -21.79
CA VAL A 151 -86.02 -164.83 -22.32
C VAL A 151 -86.63 -165.95 -21.41
N LYS A 152 -87.96 -165.91 -21.19
CA LYS A 152 -88.95 -166.95 -21.60
C LYS A 152 -90.43 -166.60 -21.28
N LYS A 153 -91.28 -166.86 -22.29
CA LYS A 153 -92.69 -167.27 -22.29
C LYS A 153 -93.85 -166.24 -22.26
N LYS A 154 -94.58 -166.30 -23.39
CA LYS A 154 -96.05 -166.34 -23.56
C LYS A 154 -96.85 -165.04 -23.35
N ASP A 155 -97.08 -164.40 -24.50
CA ASP A 155 -98.34 -163.77 -24.95
C ASP A 155 -99.14 -162.98 -23.90
N SER A 156 -98.81 -161.68 -23.71
CA SER A 156 -99.72 -160.62 -23.23
C SER A 156 -98.97 -159.33 -22.79
N TRP A 157 -98.32 -158.55 -23.69
CA TRP A 157 -97.52 -157.36 -23.28
C TRP A 157 -97.59 -156.11 -24.21
N LEU A 158 -98.66 -155.91 -24.98
CA LEU A 158 -98.83 -154.70 -25.81
C LEU A 158 -99.19 -153.41 -25.03
N MET A 159 -99.39 -153.48 -23.70
CA MET A 159 -99.93 -152.36 -22.90
C MET A 159 -98.94 -151.70 -21.91
N ASN A 160 -97.65 -152.05 -21.91
CA ASN A 160 -96.69 -151.52 -20.90
C ASN A 160 -95.46 -150.78 -21.47
N ARG A 161 -95.34 -150.70 -22.81
CA ARG A 161 -94.21 -150.03 -23.47
C ARG A 161 -94.44 -148.53 -23.62
N GLN A 162 -95.71 -148.10 -23.59
CA GLN A 162 -96.11 -146.71 -23.76
C GLN A 162 -95.84 -145.90 -22.48
N ASP A 163 -96.23 -146.42 -21.31
CA ASP A 163 -96.01 -145.76 -20.02
C ASP A 163 -94.53 -145.50 -19.70
N ILE A 164 -93.65 -146.45 -20.06
CA ILE A 164 -92.19 -146.28 -19.89
C ILE A 164 -91.65 -145.21 -20.83
N VAL A 165 -92.17 -145.15 -22.06
CA VAL A 165 -91.79 -144.12 -23.03
C VAL A 165 -92.30 -142.75 -22.58
N GLU A 166 -93.49 -142.69 -21.99
CA GLU A 166 -94.10 -141.46 -21.47
C GLU A 166 -93.34 -140.94 -20.24
N ASP A 167 -92.97 -141.80 -19.28
CA ASP A 167 -92.11 -141.43 -18.13
C ASP A 167 -90.71 -140.96 -18.59
N LEU A 168 -90.12 -141.62 -19.59
CA LEU A 168 -88.85 -141.16 -20.18
C LEU A 168 -89.01 -139.83 -20.93
N GLN A 169 -90.11 -139.63 -21.65
CA GLN A 169 -90.42 -138.37 -22.32
C GLN A 169 -90.66 -137.23 -21.31
N GLU A 170 -91.34 -137.52 -20.21
CA GLU A 170 -91.57 -136.58 -19.10
C GLU A 170 -90.26 -136.25 -18.38
N GLN A 171 -89.40 -137.24 -18.14
CA GLN A 171 -88.05 -137.01 -17.60
C GLN A 171 -87.19 -136.17 -18.55
N ILE A 172 -87.22 -136.44 -19.85
CA ILE A 172 -86.53 -135.62 -20.86
C ILE A 172 -87.09 -134.20 -20.85
N ALA A 173 -88.42 -134.02 -20.79
CA ALA A 173 -89.05 -132.70 -20.73
C ALA A 173 -88.66 -131.93 -19.45
N LYS A 174 -88.60 -132.62 -18.31
CA LYS A 174 -88.20 -132.04 -17.02
C LYS A 174 -86.71 -131.67 -17.01
N LEU A 175 -85.84 -132.53 -17.52
CA LEU A 175 -84.40 -132.25 -17.66
C LEU A 175 -84.15 -131.10 -18.64
N THR A 176 -84.90 -131.05 -19.75
CA THR A 176 -84.82 -129.95 -20.73
C THR A 176 -85.27 -128.64 -20.10
N SER A 177 -86.38 -128.65 -19.34
CA SER A 177 -86.88 -127.49 -18.60
C SER A 177 -85.89 -127.01 -17.53
N LEU A 178 -85.26 -127.93 -16.79
CA LEU A 178 -84.21 -127.59 -15.82
C LEU A 178 -82.97 -127.01 -16.51
N LEU A 179 -82.54 -127.58 -17.64
CA LEU A 179 -81.42 -127.06 -18.43
C LEU A 179 -81.74 -125.69 -19.02
N ASP A 180 -82.96 -125.49 -19.53
CA ASP A 180 -83.43 -124.19 -20.05
C ASP A 180 -83.52 -123.14 -18.93
N GLN A 181 -83.95 -123.55 -17.74
CA GLN A 181 -83.96 -122.69 -16.56
C GLN A 181 -82.55 -122.34 -16.10
N GLU A 182 -81.63 -123.31 -16.03
CA GLU A 182 -80.24 -123.10 -15.61
C GLU A 182 -79.48 -122.25 -16.62
N THR A 183 -79.67 -122.47 -17.93
CA THR A 183 -79.09 -121.61 -18.98
C THR A 183 -79.67 -120.20 -18.93
N LYS A 184 -80.96 -120.04 -18.60
CA LYS A 184 -81.59 -118.72 -18.39
C LYS A 184 -81.04 -118.04 -17.13
N GLU A 185 -80.84 -118.78 -16.04
CA GLU A 185 -80.24 -118.26 -14.82
C GLU A 185 -78.78 -117.85 -15.04
N HIS A 186 -77.97 -118.64 -15.76
CA HIS A 186 -76.61 -118.26 -16.17
C HIS A 186 -76.58 -117.01 -17.04
N ARG A 187 -77.46 -116.90 -18.05
CA ARG A 187 -77.57 -115.67 -18.84
C ARG A 187 -77.95 -114.48 -17.96
N ASN A 188 -78.86 -114.65 -17.01
CA ASN A 188 -79.25 -113.59 -16.09
C ASN A 188 -78.11 -113.19 -15.15
N THR A 189 -77.31 -114.14 -14.64
CA THR A 189 -76.14 -113.84 -13.82
C THR A 189 -75.04 -113.16 -14.62
N GLU A 190 -74.80 -113.59 -15.86
CA GLU A 190 -73.86 -112.94 -16.79
C GLU A 190 -74.27 -111.50 -17.09
N ILE A 191 -75.55 -111.24 -17.40
CA ILE A 191 -76.08 -109.90 -17.60
C ILE A 191 -75.89 -109.04 -16.33
N ARG A 192 -76.19 -109.60 -15.15
CA ARG A 192 -76.01 -108.91 -13.87
C ARG A 192 -74.55 -108.56 -13.61
N LEU A 193 -73.64 -109.51 -13.78
CA LEU A 193 -72.20 -109.30 -13.58
C LEU A 193 -71.63 -108.31 -14.58
N ASN A 194 -72.02 -108.38 -15.86
CA ASN A 194 -71.60 -107.40 -16.86
C ASN A 194 -72.09 -106.00 -16.50
N LYS A 195 -73.34 -105.87 -16.02
CA LYS A 195 -73.86 -104.60 -15.51
C LYS A 195 -73.07 -104.09 -14.30
N GLU A 196 -72.74 -104.94 -13.34
CA GLU A 196 -71.90 -104.59 -12.18
C GLU A 196 -70.48 -104.16 -12.62
N ILE A 197 -69.88 -104.81 -13.62
CA ILE A 197 -68.57 -104.45 -14.19
C ILE A 197 -68.66 -103.10 -14.91
N GLU A 198 -69.70 -102.85 -15.70
CA GLU A 198 -69.93 -101.56 -16.37
C GLU A 198 -70.15 -100.43 -15.36
N GLU A 199 -70.94 -100.68 -14.32
CA GLU A 199 -71.14 -99.73 -13.21
C GLU A 199 -69.81 -99.45 -12.49
N MET A 200 -69.00 -100.47 -12.23
CA MET A 200 -67.67 -100.30 -11.64
C MET A 200 -66.73 -99.52 -12.56
N ALA A 201 -66.72 -99.82 -13.87
CA ALA A 201 -65.88 -99.14 -14.85
C ALA A 201 -66.26 -97.66 -14.98
N THR A 202 -67.55 -97.34 -15.04
CA THR A 202 -68.03 -95.95 -15.09
C THR A 202 -67.76 -95.19 -13.80
N GLN A 203 -67.88 -95.84 -12.63
CA GLN A 203 -67.50 -95.24 -11.35
C GLN A 203 -66.00 -94.95 -11.28
N LEU A 204 -65.15 -95.88 -11.72
CA LEU A 204 -63.71 -95.70 -11.73
C LEU A 204 -63.31 -94.57 -12.70
N GLN A 205 -63.93 -94.52 -13.88
CA GLN A 205 -63.71 -93.44 -14.84
C GLN A 205 -64.08 -92.08 -14.26
N LYS A 206 -65.25 -91.96 -13.62
CA LYS A 206 -65.66 -90.72 -12.95
C LYS A 206 -64.69 -90.29 -11.85
N LYS A 207 -64.20 -91.24 -11.04
CA LYS A 207 -63.19 -90.96 -10.02
C LYS A 207 -61.88 -90.46 -10.63
N ASN A 208 -61.39 -91.13 -11.69
CA ASN A 208 -60.18 -90.70 -12.38
C ASN A 208 -60.33 -89.31 -13.01
N GLU A 209 -61.47 -89.01 -13.64
CA GLU A 209 -61.76 -87.68 -14.20
C GLU A 209 -61.78 -86.59 -13.11
N GLU A 210 -62.37 -86.90 -11.95
CA GLU A 210 -62.40 -85.99 -10.81
C GLU A 210 -61.00 -85.80 -10.21
N ASP A 211 -60.21 -86.86 -10.04
CA ASP A 211 -58.83 -86.77 -9.55
C ASP A 211 -57.94 -85.93 -10.49
N ILE A 212 -58.10 -86.11 -11.81
CA ILE A 212 -57.41 -85.29 -12.83
C ILE A 212 -57.82 -83.81 -12.68
N ARG A 213 -59.11 -83.53 -12.52
CA ARG A 213 -59.61 -82.16 -12.34
C ARG A 213 -59.05 -81.52 -11.07
N ILE A 214 -59.10 -82.22 -9.94
CA ILE A 214 -58.56 -81.75 -8.65
C ILE A 214 -57.06 -81.48 -8.79
N LEU A 215 -56.32 -82.38 -9.43
CA LEU A 215 -54.88 -82.24 -9.60
C LEU A 215 -54.53 -81.05 -10.51
N GLN A 216 -55.24 -80.86 -11.62
CA GLN A 216 -55.09 -79.70 -12.49
C GLN A 216 -55.39 -78.39 -11.77
N GLN A 217 -56.47 -78.36 -10.98
CA GLN A 217 -56.82 -77.19 -10.18
C GLN A 217 -55.77 -76.89 -9.13
N LYS A 218 -55.23 -77.90 -8.45
CA LYS A 218 -54.12 -77.75 -7.50
C LYS A 218 -52.88 -77.17 -8.17
N TYR A 219 -52.47 -77.68 -9.32
CA TYR A 219 -51.33 -77.13 -10.06
C TYR A 219 -51.56 -75.70 -10.53
N SER A 220 -52.77 -75.37 -10.99
CA SER A 220 -53.14 -73.99 -11.34
C SER A 220 -53.01 -73.05 -10.15
N ASN A 221 -53.50 -73.47 -8.98
CA ASN A 221 -53.42 -72.70 -7.75
C ASN A 221 -51.97 -72.53 -7.28
N ASP A 222 -51.15 -73.60 -7.33
CA ASP A 222 -49.74 -73.56 -6.94
C ASP A 222 -48.93 -72.64 -7.86
N LEU A 223 -49.19 -72.66 -9.17
CA LEU A 223 -48.58 -71.75 -10.15
C LEU A 223 -48.98 -70.30 -9.88
N GLN A 224 -50.26 -70.04 -9.62
CA GLN A 224 -50.74 -68.70 -9.31
C GLN A 224 -50.12 -68.18 -8.00
N ALA A 225 -50.08 -68.99 -6.94
CA ALA A 225 -49.48 -68.63 -5.66
C ALA A 225 -47.97 -68.32 -5.81
N LEU A 226 -47.24 -69.11 -6.61
CA LEU A 226 -45.83 -68.86 -6.88
C LEU A 226 -45.63 -67.57 -7.69
N GLN A 227 -46.48 -67.30 -8.68
CA GLN A 227 -46.45 -66.07 -9.47
C GLN A 227 -46.74 -64.84 -8.60
N GLU A 228 -47.76 -64.91 -7.74
CA GLU A 228 -48.10 -63.86 -6.78
C GLU A 228 -46.95 -63.62 -5.78
N GLN A 229 -46.34 -64.68 -5.26
CA GLN A 229 -45.17 -64.58 -4.37
C GLN A 229 -43.98 -63.94 -5.10
N SER A 230 -43.70 -64.33 -6.34
CA SER A 230 -42.61 -63.74 -7.15
C SER A 230 -42.86 -62.26 -7.41
N ASN A 231 -44.09 -61.87 -7.77
CA ASN A 231 -44.46 -60.49 -8.01
C ASN A 231 -44.37 -59.64 -6.74
N SER A 232 -44.81 -60.19 -5.60
CA SER A 232 -44.71 -59.53 -4.29
C SER A 232 -43.25 -59.29 -3.90
N ARG A 233 -42.36 -60.29 -4.05
CA ARG A 233 -40.92 -60.13 -3.80
C ARG A 233 -40.29 -59.10 -4.74
N LEU A 234 -40.62 -59.13 -6.03
CA LEU A 234 -40.10 -58.16 -6.99
C LEU A 234 -40.54 -56.73 -6.65
N ALA A 235 -41.79 -56.54 -6.22
CA ALA A 235 -42.29 -55.24 -5.78
C ALA A 235 -41.55 -54.73 -4.52
N GLN A 236 -41.30 -55.63 -3.56
CA GLN A 236 -40.54 -55.30 -2.37
C GLN A 236 -39.08 -54.95 -2.68
N GLU A 237 -38.39 -55.73 -3.51
CA GLU A 237 -37.01 -55.43 -3.91
C GLU A 237 -36.90 -54.12 -4.68
N LYS A 238 -37.89 -53.79 -5.52
CA LYS A 238 -37.97 -52.48 -6.20
C LYS A 238 -38.13 -51.33 -5.20
N ALA A 239 -39.04 -51.47 -4.25
CA ALA A 239 -39.25 -50.46 -3.21
C ALA A 239 -37.98 -50.26 -2.36
N ASP A 240 -37.31 -51.34 -1.95
CA ASP A 240 -36.06 -51.28 -1.21
C ASP A 240 -34.92 -50.64 -2.03
N ALA A 241 -34.87 -50.90 -3.34
CA ALA A 241 -33.88 -50.29 -4.24
C ALA A 241 -34.14 -48.79 -4.46
N GLU A 242 -35.41 -48.40 -4.63
CA GLU A 242 -35.83 -47.00 -4.74
C GLU A 242 -35.52 -46.22 -3.46
N GLN A 243 -35.79 -46.80 -2.29
CA GLN A 243 -35.44 -46.19 -1.00
C GLN A 243 -33.93 -45.96 -0.87
N ARG A 244 -33.10 -46.97 -1.22
CA ARG A 244 -31.63 -46.82 -1.18
C ARG A 244 -31.13 -45.74 -2.15
N LEU A 245 -31.76 -45.59 -3.31
CA LEU A 245 -31.44 -44.51 -4.24
C LEU A 245 -31.78 -43.14 -3.67
N GLU A 246 -32.93 -43.00 -3.00
CA GLU A 246 -33.33 -41.76 -2.34
C GLU A 246 -32.37 -41.40 -1.20
N GLU A 247 -31.96 -42.37 -0.38
CA GLU A 247 -30.96 -42.19 0.68
C GLU A 247 -29.62 -41.74 0.10
N LEU A 248 -29.14 -42.40 -0.95
CA LEU A 248 -27.88 -42.03 -1.60
C LEU A 248 -27.95 -40.64 -2.25
N GLN A 249 -29.11 -40.25 -2.78
CA GLN A 249 -29.34 -38.92 -3.32
C GLN A 249 -29.28 -37.85 -2.22
N LYS A 250 -29.87 -38.12 -1.05
CA LYS A 250 -29.78 -37.23 0.12
C LYS A 250 -28.33 -37.06 0.58
N ASP A 251 -27.56 -38.15 0.65
CA ASP A 251 -26.14 -38.11 1.00
C ASP A 251 -25.33 -37.31 -0.03
N TYR A 252 -25.62 -37.48 -1.32
CA TYR A 252 -24.99 -36.72 -2.38
C TYR A 252 -25.29 -35.22 -2.26
N ASP A 253 -26.55 -34.85 -2.05
CA ASP A 253 -26.96 -33.45 -1.91
C ASP A 253 -26.39 -32.82 -0.63
N PHE A 254 -26.33 -33.57 0.47
CA PHE A 254 -25.65 -33.15 1.70
C PHE A 254 -24.16 -32.90 1.47
N LEU A 255 -23.47 -33.82 0.80
CA LEU A 255 -22.04 -33.69 0.52
C LEU A 255 -21.78 -32.50 -0.41
N LYS A 256 -22.60 -32.34 -1.46
CA LYS A 256 -22.54 -31.21 -2.39
C LYS A 256 -22.76 -29.87 -1.68
N GLY A 257 -23.72 -29.81 -0.75
CA GLY A 257 -23.95 -28.65 0.11
C GLY A 257 -22.73 -28.35 0.97
N SER A 258 -22.21 -29.35 1.68
CA SER A 258 -21.03 -29.22 2.54
C SER A 258 -19.79 -28.72 1.80
N PHE A 259 -19.54 -29.22 0.58
CA PHE A 259 -18.46 -28.73 -0.28
C PHE A 259 -18.67 -27.30 -0.74
N SER A 260 -19.92 -26.90 -1.03
CA SER A 260 -20.24 -25.54 -1.44
C SER A 260 -19.99 -24.56 -0.28
N THR A 261 -20.45 -24.88 0.93
CA THR A 261 -20.19 -24.09 2.14
C THR A 261 -18.70 -24.02 2.47
N TYR A 262 -17.95 -25.13 2.36
CA TYR A 262 -16.50 -25.10 2.55
C TYR A 262 -15.80 -24.20 1.52
N LYS A 263 -16.20 -24.27 0.25
CA LYS A 263 -15.67 -23.41 -0.81
C LYS A 263 -15.97 -21.94 -0.54
N GLU A 264 -17.19 -21.60 -0.12
CA GLU A 264 -17.59 -20.24 0.24
C GLU A 264 -16.76 -19.72 1.42
N SER A 265 -16.64 -20.52 2.48
CA SER A 265 -15.81 -20.19 3.65
C SER A 265 -14.33 -19.97 3.28
N LEU A 266 -13.77 -20.79 2.39
CA LEU A 266 -12.40 -20.60 1.91
C LEU A 266 -12.25 -19.32 1.08
N CYS A 267 -13.23 -18.99 0.24
CA CYS A 267 -13.24 -17.74 -0.52
C CYS A 267 -13.33 -16.53 0.43
N GLU A 268 -14.17 -16.58 1.45
CA GLU A 268 -14.29 -15.54 2.49
C GLU A 268 -12.96 -15.37 3.24
N GLU A 269 -12.35 -16.45 3.73
CA GLU A 269 -11.05 -16.41 4.42
C GLU A 269 -9.94 -15.79 3.55
N ILE A 270 -9.88 -16.16 2.27
CA ILE A 270 -8.93 -15.58 1.32
C ILE A 270 -9.21 -14.09 1.11
N ASN A 271 -10.47 -13.70 0.93
CA ASN A 271 -10.86 -12.30 0.73
C ASN A 271 -10.57 -11.45 1.98
N GLU A 272 -10.85 -11.94 3.17
CA GLU A 272 -10.50 -11.29 4.44
C GLU A 272 -8.99 -11.14 4.58
N SER A 273 -8.21 -12.18 4.26
CA SER A 273 -6.74 -12.12 4.27
C SER A 273 -6.21 -11.05 3.31
N TRP A 274 -6.81 -10.93 2.12
CA TRP A 274 -6.46 -9.89 1.15
C TRP A 274 -6.84 -8.50 1.62
N ALA A 275 -8.05 -8.32 2.16
CA ALA A 275 -8.49 -7.04 2.73
C ALA A 275 -7.58 -6.60 3.87
N GLN A 276 -7.20 -7.52 4.76
CA GLN A 276 -6.28 -7.24 5.87
C GLN A 276 -4.88 -6.84 5.37
N LYS A 277 -4.36 -7.53 4.35
CA LYS A 277 -3.08 -7.16 3.71
C LYS A 277 -3.16 -5.77 3.07
N GLU A 278 -4.27 -5.45 2.42
CA GLU A 278 -4.46 -4.13 1.82
C GLU A 278 -4.50 -3.02 2.87
N VAL A 279 -5.21 -3.22 3.99
CA VAL A 279 -5.24 -2.28 5.12
C VAL A 279 -3.85 -2.08 5.71
N THR A 280 -3.15 -3.18 6.04
CA THR A 280 -1.80 -3.11 6.63
C THR A 280 -0.78 -2.45 5.70
N TRP A 281 -0.88 -2.65 4.38
CA TRP A 281 -0.04 -1.93 3.41
C TRP A 281 -0.35 -0.44 3.35
N LYS A 282 -1.63 -0.04 3.39
CA LYS A 282 -2.03 1.38 3.42
C LYS A 282 -1.54 2.06 4.70
N GLU A 283 -1.69 1.40 5.85
CA GLU A 283 -1.20 1.90 7.14
C GLU A 283 0.33 2.04 7.14
N ALA A 284 1.07 1.02 6.70
CA ALA A 284 2.53 1.08 6.62
C ALA A 284 3.03 2.19 5.67
N PHE A 285 2.34 2.39 4.54
CA PHE A 285 2.66 3.47 3.61
C PHE A 285 2.43 4.85 4.23
N GLU A 286 1.29 5.07 4.89
CA GLU A 286 1.01 6.35 5.54
C GLU A 286 1.95 6.59 6.73
N GLU A 287 2.30 5.55 7.48
CA GLU A 287 3.29 5.62 8.55
C GLU A 287 4.67 6.05 8.03
N GLU A 288 5.15 5.47 6.92
CA GLU A 288 6.43 5.86 6.32
C GLU A 288 6.40 7.31 5.82
N LYS A 289 5.29 7.75 5.22
CA LYS A 289 5.10 9.15 4.81
C LYS A 289 5.13 10.11 5.99
N VAL A 290 4.43 9.79 7.08
CA VAL A 290 4.45 10.58 8.32
C VAL A 290 5.86 10.61 8.93
N ARG A 291 6.56 9.48 8.92
CA ARG A 291 7.95 9.36 9.41
C ARG A 291 8.91 10.23 8.58
N ALA A 292 8.81 10.21 7.26
CA ALA A 292 9.62 11.05 6.37
C ALA A 292 9.35 12.55 6.58
N LEU A 293 8.08 12.95 6.67
CA LEU A 293 7.69 14.33 6.96
C LEU A 293 8.18 14.81 8.33
N SER A 294 8.10 13.93 9.34
CA SER A 294 8.59 14.23 10.69
C SER A 294 10.11 14.47 10.70
N LYS A 295 10.87 13.62 10.00
CA LYS A 295 12.33 13.79 9.83
C LYS A 295 12.66 15.11 9.16
N GLN A 296 12.03 15.42 8.02
CA GLN A 296 12.23 16.69 7.31
C GLN A 296 11.90 17.89 8.20
N LYS A 297 10.79 17.84 8.94
CA LYS A 297 10.39 18.90 9.87
C LYS A 297 11.40 19.05 11.02
N GLN A 298 11.98 17.96 11.50
CA GLN A 298 13.02 17.99 12.53
C GLN A 298 14.33 18.59 11.99
N GLU A 299 14.78 18.21 10.80
CA GLU A 299 15.96 18.75 10.13
C GLU A 299 15.84 20.26 9.90
N LEU A 300 14.70 20.72 9.35
CA LEU A 300 14.45 22.15 9.14
C LEU A 300 14.45 22.93 10.46
N ARG A 301 13.85 22.37 11.52
CA ARG A 301 13.89 23.00 12.85
C ARG A 301 15.30 23.08 13.41
N TYR A 302 16.12 22.05 13.20
CA TYR A 302 17.52 22.04 13.61
C TYR A 302 18.33 23.10 12.87
N LEU A 303 18.16 23.21 11.54
CA LEU A 303 18.81 24.23 10.72
C LEU A 303 18.41 25.64 11.14
N LEU A 304 17.10 25.91 11.29
CA LEU A 304 16.61 27.22 11.72
C LEU A 304 17.12 27.62 13.11
N GLU A 305 17.18 26.69 14.05
CA GLU A 305 17.71 26.98 15.39
C GLU A 305 19.21 27.25 15.36
N ASN A 306 19.96 26.55 14.49
CA ASN A 306 21.39 26.82 14.29
C ASN A 306 21.63 28.17 13.62
N GLU A 307 20.89 28.50 12.56
CA GLU A 307 20.97 29.82 11.90
C GLU A 307 20.65 30.95 12.88
N LYS A 308 19.60 30.78 13.70
CA LYS A 308 19.26 31.73 14.75
C LYS A 308 20.40 31.93 15.75
N LYS A 309 21.03 30.85 16.21
CA LYS A 309 22.19 30.92 17.12
C LYS A 309 23.39 31.61 16.46
N GLU A 310 23.62 31.33 15.19
CA GLU A 310 24.73 31.90 14.42
C GLU A 310 24.54 33.40 14.16
N VAL A 311 23.34 33.82 13.76
CA VAL A 311 22.97 35.24 13.63
C VAL A 311 23.09 35.95 14.97
N TRP A 312 22.65 35.31 16.06
CA TRP A 312 22.79 35.88 17.40
C TRP A 312 24.26 36.02 17.82
N ARG A 313 25.09 35.02 17.53
CA ARG A 313 26.55 35.06 17.76
C ARG A 313 27.21 36.19 16.97
N GLN A 314 26.88 36.32 15.67
CA GLN A 314 27.39 37.39 14.82
C GLN A 314 26.98 38.77 15.33
N ALA A 315 25.71 38.97 15.68
CA ALA A 315 25.23 40.23 16.25
C ALA A 315 25.93 40.56 17.58
N GLN A 316 26.18 39.56 18.42
CA GLN A 316 26.91 39.73 19.68
C GLN A 316 28.37 40.14 19.44
N GLU A 317 29.04 39.52 18.47
CA GLU A 317 30.41 39.86 18.07
C GLU A 317 30.51 41.25 17.45
N GLU A 318 29.59 41.63 16.58
CA GLU A 318 29.50 42.98 16.02
C GLU A 318 29.28 44.03 17.11
N LEU A 319 28.37 43.75 18.05
CA LEU A 319 28.13 44.63 19.20
C LEU A 319 29.40 44.80 20.04
N GLN A 320 30.12 43.71 20.32
CA GLN A 320 31.38 43.76 21.05
C GLN A 320 32.45 44.56 20.28
N MET A 321 32.60 44.32 18.98
CA MET A 321 33.54 45.06 18.13
C MET A 321 33.26 46.56 18.12
N VAL A 322 31.99 46.96 18.03
CA VAL A 322 31.58 48.38 18.10
C VAL A 322 31.86 48.96 19.48
N GLN A 323 31.57 48.23 20.56
CA GLN A 323 31.87 48.66 21.93
C GLN A 323 33.37 48.88 22.15
N GLU A 324 34.22 47.93 21.73
CA GLU A 324 35.67 48.04 21.84
C GLU A 324 36.22 49.21 21.01
N SER A 325 35.70 49.39 19.78
CA SER A 325 36.06 50.53 18.92
C SER A 325 35.68 51.87 19.55
N HIS A 326 34.45 51.97 20.08
CA HIS A 326 33.99 53.16 20.78
C HIS A 326 34.85 53.44 22.03
N GLN A 327 35.18 52.41 22.81
CA GLN A 327 36.05 52.55 23.97
C GLN A 327 37.45 53.05 23.58
N LYS A 328 38.02 52.55 22.48
CA LYS A 328 39.29 53.04 21.92
C LYS A 328 39.19 54.52 21.54
N GLN A 329 38.13 54.93 20.85
CA GLN A 329 37.91 56.34 20.48
C GLN A 329 37.75 57.25 21.71
N VAL A 330 36.98 56.82 22.71
CA VAL A 330 36.82 57.55 23.97
C VAL A 330 38.18 57.71 24.66
N ASN A 331 38.97 56.65 24.73
CA ASN A 331 40.32 56.68 25.32
C ASN A 331 41.26 57.61 24.53
N GLU A 332 41.20 57.59 23.19
CA GLU A 332 42.01 58.47 22.33
C GLU A 332 41.64 59.94 22.52
N VAL A 333 40.35 60.28 22.50
CA VAL A 333 39.85 61.64 22.74
C VAL A 333 40.22 62.12 24.15
N TRP A 334 40.10 61.25 25.15
CA TRP A 334 40.52 61.54 26.51
C TRP A 334 42.03 61.81 26.62
N GLY A 335 42.85 61.03 25.88
CA GLY A 335 44.28 61.26 25.75
C GLY A 335 44.60 62.65 25.17
N LYS A 336 44.00 62.98 24.02
CA LYS A 336 44.16 64.30 23.37
C LYS A 336 43.71 65.44 24.30
N TYR A 337 42.60 65.26 25.02
CA TYR A 337 42.14 66.24 26.01
C TYR A 337 43.17 66.46 27.13
N LYS A 338 43.75 65.39 27.67
CA LYS A 338 44.77 65.46 28.72
C LYS A 338 46.03 66.19 28.24
N GLU A 339 46.49 65.90 27.02
CA GLU A 339 47.61 66.58 26.39
C GLU A 339 47.31 68.08 26.18
N ALA A 340 46.16 68.41 25.59
CA ALA A 340 45.73 69.79 25.39
C ALA A 340 45.63 70.56 26.72
N LYS A 341 45.15 69.91 27.79
CA LYS A 341 45.10 70.49 29.13
C LYS A 341 46.51 70.75 29.70
N GLN A 342 47.47 69.86 29.46
CA GLN A 342 48.86 70.07 29.87
C GLN A 342 49.51 71.21 29.08
N GLU A 343 49.31 71.27 27.77
CA GLU A 343 49.80 72.36 26.92
C GLU A 343 49.19 73.71 27.31
N PHE A 344 47.90 73.74 27.63
CA PHE A 344 47.24 74.94 28.15
C PHE A 344 47.90 75.43 29.45
N HIS A 345 48.28 74.51 30.35
CA HIS A 345 48.99 74.89 31.57
C HIS A 345 50.38 75.49 31.28
N LYS A 346 51.14 74.89 30.35
CA LYS A 346 52.44 75.43 29.90
C LYS A 346 52.27 76.82 29.27
N LEU A 347 51.29 76.99 28.38
CA LEU A 347 50.97 78.27 27.77
C LEU A 347 50.57 79.32 28.82
N ASN A 348 49.86 78.93 29.87
CA ASN A 348 49.51 79.84 30.95
C ASN A 348 50.74 80.31 31.74
N ILE A 349 51.71 79.42 32.02
CA ILE A 349 53.00 79.80 32.63
C ILE A 349 53.75 80.79 31.73
N VAL A 350 53.84 80.52 30.42
CA VAL A 350 54.49 81.43 29.45
C VAL A 350 53.77 82.78 29.41
N LYS A 351 52.43 82.78 29.43
CA LYS A 351 51.62 84.00 29.49
C LYS A 351 51.91 84.80 30.75
N GLU A 352 52.00 84.17 31.92
CA GLU A 352 52.34 84.84 33.18
C GLU A 352 53.74 85.43 33.15
N ASN A 353 54.73 84.71 32.60
CA ASN A 353 56.09 85.21 32.42
C ASN A 353 56.14 86.42 31.48
N LEU A 354 55.49 86.35 30.31
CA LEU A 354 55.40 87.46 29.37
C LEU A 354 54.69 88.67 29.99
N GLN A 355 53.65 88.42 30.80
CA GLN A 355 52.96 89.49 31.53
C GLN A 355 53.90 90.16 32.54
N ALA A 356 54.70 89.37 33.28
CA ALA A 356 55.70 89.89 34.20
C ALA A 356 56.78 90.71 33.47
N GLU A 357 57.28 90.23 32.33
CA GLU A 357 58.24 90.95 31.49
C GLU A 357 57.66 92.24 30.93
N ILE A 358 56.39 92.25 30.48
CA ILE A 358 55.69 93.46 30.08
C ILE A 358 55.60 94.46 31.25
N THR A 359 55.28 94.00 32.46
CA THR A 359 55.21 94.90 33.63
C THR A 359 56.58 95.46 34.00
N GLU A 360 57.64 94.65 33.90
CA GLU A 360 59.01 95.08 34.16
C GLU A 360 59.50 96.05 33.08
N ASN A 361 59.27 95.77 31.80
CA ASN A 361 59.57 96.69 30.70
C ASN A 361 58.81 98.00 30.85
N LYS A 362 57.53 97.97 31.25
CA LYS A 362 56.78 99.20 31.60
C LYS A 362 57.43 99.98 32.73
N ARG A 363 57.93 99.30 33.77
CA ARG A 363 58.69 99.92 34.87
C ARG A 363 59.99 100.56 34.37
N ILE A 364 60.76 99.85 33.55
CA ILE A 364 62.01 100.35 32.94
C ILE A 364 61.74 101.57 32.06
N ILE A 365 60.77 101.49 31.16
CA ILE A 365 60.36 102.61 30.30
C ILE A 365 59.95 103.82 31.13
N SER A 366 59.17 103.61 32.20
CA SER A 366 58.75 104.70 33.09
C SER A 366 59.94 105.34 33.81
N SER A 367 60.90 104.54 34.29
CA SER A 367 62.15 105.01 34.88
C SER A 367 63.02 105.78 33.88
N GLN A 368 63.19 105.26 32.67
CA GLN A 368 63.94 105.93 31.60
C GLN A 368 63.26 107.23 31.15
N HIS A 369 61.92 107.26 31.09
CA HIS A 369 61.17 108.47 30.82
C HIS A 369 61.42 109.55 31.87
N LEU A 370 61.44 109.17 33.15
CA LEU A 370 61.76 110.08 34.26
C LEU A 370 63.19 110.63 34.16
N GLU A 371 64.18 109.76 33.89
CA GLU A 371 65.57 110.18 33.71
C GLU A 371 65.73 111.09 32.49
N ALA A 372 65.12 110.73 31.36
CA ALA A 372 65.11 111.58 30.17
C ALA A 372 64.47 112.95 30.45
N GLN A 373 63.42 113.01 31.27
CA GLN A 373 62.80 114.26 31.69
C GLN A 373 63.74 115.10 32.59
N LYS A 374 64.49 114.46 33.48
CA LYS A 374 65.51 115.10 34.31
C LYS A 374 66.64 115.69 33.45
N VAL A 375 67.21 114.91 32.54
CA VAL A 375 68.23 115.38 31.59
C VAL A 375 67.71 116.52 30.71
N ARG A 376 66.45 116.47 30.25
CA ARG A 376 65.83 117.60 29.52
C ARG A 376 65.82 118.88 30.36
N ARG A 377 65.41 118.82 31.63
CA ARG A 377 65.41 119.99 32.53
C ARG A 377 66.81 120.53 32.77
N GLU A 378 67.79 119.65 32.98
CA GLU A 378 69.20 120.04 33.13
C GLU A 378 69.73 120.71 31.86
N SER A 379 69.43 120.14 30.68
CA SER A 379 69.80 120.72 29.40
C SER A 379 69.13 122.08 29.15
N GLU A 380 67.86 122.26 29.54
CA GLU A 380 67.16 123.56 29.46
C GLU A 380 67.78 124.59 30.40
N MET A 381 68.15 124.18 31.62
CA MET A 381 68.86 125.03 32.58
C MET A 381 70.21 125.48 32.00
N LEU A 382 71.04 124.55 31.52
CA LEU A 382 72.33 124.86 30.89
C LEU A 382 72.15 125.74 29.65
N LYS A 383 71.12 125.50 28.84
CA LYS A 383 70.79 126.36 27.69
C LYS A 383 70.41 127.77 28.14
N SER A 384 69.61 127.92 29.20
CA SER A 384 69.25 129.22 29.76
C SER A 384 70.46 129.98 30.32
N GLN A 385 71.41 129.28 30.94
CA GLN A 385 72.68 129.85 31.40
C GLN A 385 73.55 130.30 30.23
N LEU A 386 73.67 129.48 29.19
CA LEU A 386 74.37 129.85 27.95
C LEU A 386 73.72 131.06 27.27
N ASP A 387 72.39 131.09 27.17
CA ASP A 387 71.67 132.23 26.61
C ASP A 387 71.86 133.50 27.44
N HIS A 388 71.91 133.40 28.78
CA HIS A 388 72.25 134.51 29.65
C HIS A 388 73.67 135.02 29.41
N LEU A 389 74.67 134.13 29.37
CA LEU A 389 76.07 134.47 29.06
C LEU A 389 76.19 135.09 27.66
N ARG A 390 75.49 134.55 26.66
CA ARG A 390 75.44 135.07 25.30
C ARG A 390 74.86 136.49 25.27
N LYS A 391 73.74 136.73 25.95
CA LYS A 391 73.12 138.07 26.08
C LYS A 391 74.05 139.04 26.80
N GLN A 392 74.69 138.62 27.89
CA GLN A 392 75.64 139.45 28.64
C GLN A 392 76.85 139.85 27.78
N SER A 393 77.41 138.90 27.02
CA SER A 393 78.48 139.17 26.06
C SER A 393 78.04 140.15 24.99
N HIS A 394 76.84 139.96 24.41
CA HIS A 394 76.29 140.85 23.39
C HIS A 394 76.04 142.27 23.92
N LEU A 395 75.58 142.40 25.17
CA LEU A 395 75.39 143.69 25.84
C LEU A 395 76.73 144.40 26.07
N ARG A 396 77.77 143.67 26.50
CA ARG A 396 79.14 144.22 26.63
C ARG A 396 79.67 144.68 25.27
N ALA A 397 79.50 143.86 24.22
CA ALA A 397 79.88 144.22 22.86
C ALA A 397 79.16 145.49 22.40
N SER A 398 77.84 145.57 22.58
CA SER A 398 77.05 146.75 22.22
C SER A 398 77.43 148.00 23.04
N LYS A 399 77.77 147.86 24.33
CA LYS A 399 78.28 148.96 25.15
C LYS A 399 79.61 149.49 24.62
N VAL A 400 80.53 148.60 24.25
CA VAL A 400 81.82 148.95 23.65
C VAL A 400 81.61 149.62 22.28
N GLU A 401 80.73 149.07 21.43
CA GLU A 401 80.36 149.70 20.16
C GLU A 401 79.76 151.10 20.34
N ALA A 402 78.89 151.31 21.34
CA ALA A 402 78.31 152.61 21.64
C ALA A 402 79.38 153.61 22.12
N GLN A 403 80.34 153.16 22.94
CA GLN A 403 81.48 153.99 23.35
C GLN A 403 82.34 154.41 22.13
N PHE A 404 82.60 153.49 21.20
CA PHE A 404 83.30 153.80 19.97
C PHE A 404 82.50 154.76 19.08
N LYS A 405 81.19 154.56 18.91
CA LYS A 405 80.32 155.50 18.18
C LYS A 405 80.32 156.89 18.80
N GLN A 406 80.18 156.99 20.13
CA GLN A 406 80.23 158.25 20.86
C GLN A 406 81.57 158.96 20.61
N ARG A 407 82.69 158.22 20.72
CA ARG A 407 84.04 158.74 20.48
C ARG A 407 84.20 159.28 19.06
N ILE A 408 83.68 158.57 18.06
CA ILE A 408 83.68 159.01 16.65
C ILE A 408 82.88 160.32 16.51
N ILE A 409 81.70 160.42 17.11
CA ILE A 409 80.87 161.64 17.05
C ILE A 409 81.60 162.82 17.71
N THR A 410 82.21 162.61 18.89
CA THR A 410 82.99 163.66 19.57
C THR A 410 84.14 164.13 18.69
N LEU A 411 84.93 163.22 18.13
CA LEU A 411 86.02 163.57 17.20
C LEU A 411 85.51 164.25 15.93
N THR A 412 84.33 163.87 15.43
CA THR A 412 83.70 164.50 14.25
C THR A 412 83.26 165.93 14.55
N ASN A 413 82.70 166.18 15.73
CA ASN A 413 82.31 167.51 16.18
C ASN A 413 83.53 168.39 16.47
N GLU A 414 84.58 167.84 17.08
CA GLU A 414 85.85 168.54 17.26
C GLU A 414 86.47 168.90 15.89
N ASN A 415 86.42 167.99 14.91
CA ASN A 415 86.90 168.25 13.55
C ASN A 415 86.05 169.31 12.84
N SER A 416 84.73 169.28 12.99
CA SER A 416 83.83 170.29 12.41
C SER A 416 83.99 171.66 13.08
N ASP A 417 84.26 171.71 14.38
CA ASP A 417 84.60 172.95 15.10
C ASP A 417 85.98 173.48 14.69
N LEU A 418 86.97 172.62 14.50
CA LEU A 418 88.28 173.02 13.96
C LEU A 418 88.15 173.55 12.53
N ARG A 419 87.35 172.91 11.68
CA ARG A 419 87.02 173.40 10.33
C ARG A 419 86.27 174.73 10.38
N ARG A 420 85.28 174.90 11.27
CA ARG A 420 84.57 176.17 11.47
C ARG A 420 85.51 177.28 11.93
N ARG A 421 86.35 177.04 12.95
CA ARG A 421 87.36 178.01 13.41
C ARG A 421 88.36 178.34 12.31
N LEU A 422 88.78 177.36 11.51
CA LEU A 422 89.63 177.61 10.34
C LEU A 422 88.93 178.54 9.35
N ILE A 423 87.67 178.29 9.01
CA ILE A 423 86.86 179.14 8.11
C ILE A 423 86.69 180.55 8.69
N THR A 424 86.28 180.70 9.96
CA THR A 424 86.10 182.03 10.57
C THR A 424 87.41 182.81 10.61
N LYS A 425 88.53 182.13 10.87
CA LYS A 425 89.86 182.75 10.84
C LYS A 425 90.31 183.07 9.42
N SER A 426 89.88 182.29 8.42
CA SER A 426 90.10 182.55 6.99
C SER A 426 89.28 183.75 6.51
N GLU A 427 88.04 183.91 6.97
CA GLU A 427 87.18 185.08 6.68
C GLU A 427 87.69 186.36 7.35
N GLN A 428 88.23 186.27 8.57
CA GLN A 428 88.91 187.39 9.22
C GLN A 428 90.14 187.85 8.41
N LEU A 429 90.94 186.90 7.92
CA LEU A 429 92.10 187.19 7.05
C LEU A 429 91.69 187.67 5.64
N PHE A 430 90.52 187.25 5.13
CA PHE A 430 89.98 187.70 3.84
C PHE A 430 89.44 189.15 3.90
N ASN A 431 88.80 189.52 5.01
CA ASN A 431 88.24 190.87 5.17
C ASN A 431 89.31 191.92 5.49
N GLU A 432 90.45 191.54 6.09
CA GLU A 432 91.59 192.45 6.25
C GLU A 432 92.37 192.69 4.95
N ARG A 433 92.19 191.86 3.91
CA ARG A 433 92.91 191.96 2.63
C ARG A 433 92.17 192.75 1.54
N ASN A 434 90.85 192.94 1.64
CA ASN A 434 90.04 193.61 0.61
C ASN A 434 89.78 195.10 0.87
N ARG A 435 90.62 195.77 1.68
CA ARG A 435 90.65 197.23 1.75
C ARG A 435 91.63 197.91 0.79
N ASP A 436 92.49 197.16 0.09
CA ASP A 436 93.38 197.70 -0.94
C ASP A 436 93.42 196.79 -2.18
N ASP A 437 92.78 197.30 -3.25
CA ASP A 437 93.01 197.08 -4.69
C ASP A 437 92.24 196.01 -5.51
N VAL A 438 91.31 196.57 -6.31
CA VAL A 438 90.46 196.17 -7.45
C VAL A 438 90.93 195.03 -8.38
N GLY A 439 89.99 194.12 -8.75
CA GLY A 439 89.82 193.69 -10.16
C GLY A 439 89.51 192.22 -10.49
N THR A 440 88.25 191.94 -10.92
CA THR A 440 87.77 190.88 -11.88
C THR A 440 87.91 189.37 -11.51
N MET A 441 86.99 188.43 -11.77
CA MET A 441 85.60 188.36 -12.25
C MET A 441 85.05 186.92 -12.00
N TYR A 442 83.74 186.80 -11.76
CA TYR A 442 82.82 185.66 -11.52
C TYR A 442 83.13 184.30 -12.21
N LEU A 443 83.11 183.13 -11.51
CA LEU A 443 82.01 182.30 -10.93
C LEU A 443 81.10 181.58 -11.95
N ASN A 444 81.06 180.23 -11.89
CA ASN A 444 79.78 179.49 -11.77
C ASN A 444 79.91 177.97 -11.49
N THR A 445 79.08 177.51 -10.54
CA THR A 445 78.25 176.28 -10.49
C THR A 445 78.83 174.89 -10.82
N ALA A 446 78.69 173.95 -9.89
CA ALA A 446 77.89 172.71 -10.05
C ALA A 446 78.02 171.81 -8.80
N GLY A 447 76.89 171.44 -8.21
CA GLY A 447 76.78 170.46 -7.14
C GLY A 447 75.38 169.86 -7.14
N ASN A 448 75.31 168.54 -6.93
CA ASN A 448 74.24 167.83 -6.24
C ASN A 448 74.80 166.52 -5.69
#